data_AF-A0AAV5TH31-F1
#
_entry.id   AF-A0AAV5TH31-F1
#
_cell.length_a   1.000
_cell.length_b   1.000
_cell.length_c   1.000
_cell.angle_alpha   90.00
_cell.angle_beta   90.00
_cell.angle_gamma   90.00
#
_symmetry.space_group_name_H-M   'P 1'
#
loop_
_entity.id
_entity.type
_entity.pdbx_description
1 polymer ?
#
loop_
_entity_poly.entity_id
_entity_poly.type
_entity_poly.pdbx_seq_one_letter_code
_entity_poly.pdbx_strand_id
1 'polypeptide(L)'
;MASMLAIVVYCGLSIFVVLHINLSKSRRGIAMQRQLFYTLLTQFSVPFFIMYVPVLFAILPPLLHIFVPFPSNLLPIMFSVFPSLDALVILLGVRDYR
;
A
#
# COMPACT_ATOMS: atom_id res chain seq x y z
N MET A 1 1.26 -17.77 6.49
CA MET A 1 1.37 -16.83 5.36
C MET A 1 0.63 -17.31 4.10
N ALA A 2 0.74 -18.58 3.70
CA ALA A 2 0.12 -19.09 2.47
C ALA A 2 -1.42 -18.87 2.37
N SER A 3 -2.13 -19.00 3.50
CA SER A 3 -3.58 -18.77 3.57
C SER A 3 -3.99 -17.31 3.29
N MET A 4 -3.22 -16.34 3.78
CA MET A 4 -3.48 -14.91 3.58
C MET A 4 -3.33 -14.52 2.12
N LEU A 5 -2.26 -14.99 1.47
CA LEU A 5 -2.00 -14.74 0.06
C LEU A 5 -3.07 -15.38 -0.82
N ALA A 6 -3.52 -16.60 -0.50
CA ALA A 6 -4.59 -17.26 -1.24
C ALA A 6 -5.91 -16.48 -1.18
N ILE A 7 -6.27 -15.94 -0.01
CA ILE A 7 -7.48 -15.13 0.15
C ILE A 7 -7.40 -13.82 -0.63
N VAL A 8 -6.25 -13.12 -0.58
CA VAL A 8 -6.04 -11.87 -1.33
C VAL A 8 -6.13 -12.13 -2.84
N VAL A 9 -5.48 -13.20 -3.32
CA VAL A 9 -5.53 -13.59 -4.73
C VAL A 9 -6.95 -13.98 -5.14
N TYR A 10 -7.64 -14.79 -4.34
CA TYR A 10 -9.02 -15.20 -4.63
C TYR A 10 -9.97 -14.00 -4.68
N CYS A 11 -9.88 -13.10 -3.70
CA CYS A 11 -10.70 -11.89 -3.65
C CYS A 11 -10.39 -10.96 -4.83
N GLY A 12 -9.11 -10.75 -5.15
CA GLY A 12 -8.68 -9.96 -6.30
C GLY A 12 -9.18 -10.51 -7.63
N LEU A 13 -9.08 -11.83 -7.84
CA LEU A 13 -9.61 -12.50 -9.02
C LEU A 13 -11.14 -12.40 -9.11
N SER A 14 -11.85 -12.59 -7.99
CA SER A 14 -13.31 -12.44 -7.93
C SER A 14 -13.75 -11.03 -8.32
N ILE A 15 -13.09 -10.00 -7.80
CA ILE A 15 -13.35 -8.60 -8.16
C ILE A 15 -13.08 -8.36 -9.64
N PHE A 16 -11.97 -8.86 -10.18
CA PHE A 16 -11.62 -8.71 -11.60
C PHE A 16 -12.64 -9.38 -12.53
N VAL A 17 -13.07 -10.60 -12.19
CA VAL A 17 -14.09 -11.35 -12.94
C VAL A 17 -15.44 -10.64 -12.88
N VAL A 18 -15.86 -10.18 -11.69
CA VAL A 18 -17.12 -9.43 -11.53
C VAL A 18 -17.08 -8.12 -12.32
N LEU A 19 -15.97 -7.39 -12.30
CA LEU A 19 -15.78 -6.15 -13.06
C LEU A 19 -15.89 -6.37 -14.58
N HIS A 20 -15.28 -7.44 -15.08
CA HIS A 20 -15.27 -7.77 -16.51
C HIS A 20 -16.63 -8.30 -17.00
N ILE A 21 -17.31 -9.14 -16.21
CA ILE A 21 -18.63 -9.68 -16.54
C ILE A 21 -19.71 -8.60 -16.48
N ASN A 22 -19.58 -7.63 -15.56
CA ASN A 22 -20.58 -6.58 -15.35
C ASN A 22 -20.28 -5.28 -16.11
N LEU A 23 -19.53 -5.32 -17.22
CA LEU A 23 -19.25 -4.16 -18.08
C LEU A 23 -20.52 -3.43 -18.58
N SER A 24 -21.67 -4.11 -18.58
CA SER A 24 -22.99 -3.56 -18.91
C SER A 24 -23.78 -3.00 -17.72
N LYS A 25 -23.30 -3.17 -16.48
CA LYS A 25 -23.94 -2.70 -15.24
C LYS A 25 -23.38 -1.36 -14.78
N SER A 26 -24.18 -0.64 -13.98
CA SER A 26 -23.99 0.72 -13.46
C SER A 26 -22.53 1.21 -13.44
N ARG A 27 -22.23 2.24 -14.25
CA ARG A 27 -20.91 2.91 -14.38
C ARG A 27 -20.29 3.27 -13.01
N ARG A 28 -21.12 3.50 -12.00
CA ARG A 28 -20.71 3.87 -10.64
C ARG A 28 -20.00 2.73 -9.90
N GLY A 29 -20.45 1.47 -10.05
CA GLY A 29 -19.82 0.33 -9.37
C GLY A 29 -18.42 0.00 -9.91
N ILE A 30 -18.25 0.09 -11.23
CA ILE A 30 -16.97 -0.09 -11.92
C ILE A 30 -15.97 1.01 -11.51
N ALA A 31 -16.44 2.26 -11.42
CA ALA A 31 -15.62 3.38 -10.98
C ALA A 31 -15.12 3.19 -9.53
N MET A 32 -15.99 2.73 -8.62
CA MET A 32 -15.65 2.48 -7.22
C MET A 32 -14.64 1.32 -7.07
N GLN A 33 -14.85 0.19 -7.76
CA GLN A 33 -13.88 -0.93 -7.73
C GLN A 33 -12.50 -0.52 -8.26
N ARG A 34 -12.47 0.30 -9.32
CA ARG A 34 -11.22 0.85 -9.87
C ARG A 34 -10.53 1.80 -8.89
N GLN A 35 -11.27 2.67 -8.20
CA GLN A 35 -10.73 3.54 -7.15
C GLN A 35 -10.12 2.72 -6.01
N LEU A 36 -10.81 1.68 -5.53
CA LEU A 36 -10.30 0.80 -4.49
C LEU A 36 -8.99 0.13 -4.91
N PHE A 37 -8.91 -0.38 -6.14
CA PHE A 37 -7.69 -0.99 -6.68
C PHE A 37 -6.51 0.00 -6.71
N TYR A 38 -6.72 1.22 -7.20
CA TYR A 38 -5.68 2.25 -7.18
C TYR A 38 -5.29 2.69 -5.77
N THR A 39 -6.26 2.76 -4.86
CA THR A 39 -6.02 3.08 -3.45
C THR A 39 -5.16 2.01 -2.80
N LEU A 40 -5.49 0.73 -3.00
CA LEU A 40 -4.71 -0.42 -2.53
C LEU A 40 -3.27 -0.43 -3.08
N LEU A 41 -3.09 -0.12 -4.37
CA LEU A 41 -1.77 0.02 -4.99
C LEU A 41 -0.95 1.13 -4.35
N THR A 42 -1.58 2.27 -4.10
CA THR A 42 -0.92 3.42 -3.45
C THR A 42 -0.58 3.09 -2.01
N GLN A 43 -1.51 2.46 -1.29
CA GLN A 43 -1.36 2.05 0.09
C GLN A 43 -0.26 1.00 0.28
N PHE A 44 -0.03 0.13 -0.69
CA PHE A 44 1.11 -0.80 -0.66
C PHE A 44 2.44 -0.11 -0.96
N SER A 45 2.41 0.86 -1.89
CA SER A 45 3.62 1.55 -2.34
C SER A 45 4.17 2.52 -1.29
N VAL A 46 3.31 3.21 -0.55
CA VAL A 46 3.69 4.19 0.50
C VAL A 46 4.55 3.59 1.63
N PRO A 47 4.18 2.50 2.32
CA PRO A 47 5.03 1.84 3.31
C PRO A 47 6.33 1.34 2.69
N PHE A 48 6.29 0.84 1.44
CA PHE A 48 7.48 0.38 0.75
C PHE A 48 8.55 1.49 0.68
N PHE A 49 8.18 2.68 0.23
CA PHE A 49 9.13 3.79 0.11
C PHE A 49 9.44 4.49 1.44
N ILE A 50 8.45 4.71 2.31
CA ILE A 50 8.62 5.53 3.53
C ILE A 50 9.16 4.72 4.70
N MET A 51 8.89 3.42 4.76
CA MET A 51 9.28 2.58 5.89
C MET A 51 10.32 1.53 5.50
N TYR A 52 10.09 0.74 4.45
CA TYR A 52 11.00 -0.38 4.13
C TYR A 52 12.34 0.08 3.55
N VAL A 53 12.35 1.07 2.66
CA VAL A 53 13.60 1.63 2.10
C VAL A 53 14.53 2.18 3.20
N PRO A 54 14.11 3.10 4.11
CA PRO A 54 15.02 3.63 5.12
C PRO A 54 15.46 2.58 6.14
N VAL A 55 14.60 1.60 6.47
CA VAL A 55 15.00 0.45 7.30
C VAL A 55 16.09 -0.38 6.61
N LEU A 56 15.93 -0.66 5.32
CA LEU A 56 16.93 -1.37 4.54
C LEU A 56 18.26 -0.60 4.50
N PHE A 57 18.22 0.72 4.29
CA PHE A 57 19.40 1.58 4.34
C PHE A 57 20.04 1.68 5.72
N ALA A 58 19.29 1.49 6.81
CA ALA A 58 19.85 1.45 8.16
C ALA A 58 20.50 0.09 8.48
N ILE A 59 19.98 -1.00 7.91
CA ILE A 59 20.45 -2.38 8.17
C ILE A 59 21.58 -2.83 7.21
N LEU A 60 21.59 -2.35 5.96
CA LEU A 60 22.61 -2.73 4.98
C LEU A 60 24.06 -2.35 5.39
N PRO A 61 24.34 -1.13 5.88
CA PRO A 61 25.70 -0.75 6.28
C PRO A 61 26.32 -1.64 7.37
N PRO A 62 25.65 -1.92 8.52
CA PRO A 62 26.22 -2.82 9.51
C PRO A 62 26.37 -4.25 9.00
N LEU A 63 25.51 -4.70 8.08
CA LEU A 63 25.63 -6.03 7.47
C LEU A 63 26.88 -6.15 6.57
N LEU A 64 27.26 -5.06 5.91
CA LEU A 64 28.44 -4.99 5.03
C LEU A 64 29.72 -4.57 5.78
N HIS A 65 29.69 -4.43 7.11
CA HIS A 65 30.77 -3.87 7.92
C HIS A 65 31.19 -2.44 7.49
N ILE A 66 30.28 -1.67 6.89
CA ILE A 66 30.53 -0.29 6.48
C ILE A 66 29.99 0.65 7.57
N PHE A 67 30.85 1.55 8.06
CA PHE A 67 30.44 2.54 9.05
C PHE A 67 29.82 3.76 8.36
N VAL A 68 28.49 3.80 8.30
CA VAL A 68 27.73 4.95 7.80
C VAL A 68 27.02 5.59 8.98
N PRO A 69 27.26 6.88 9.29
CA PRO A 69 26.52 7.58 10.33
C PRO A 69 25.08 7.75 9.86
N PHE A 70 24.16 6.99 10.45
CA PHE A 70 22.73 7.08 10.19
C PHE A 70 22.05 7.88 11.31
N PRO A 71 21.20 8.87 11.00
CA PRO A 71 20.49 9.64 12.02
C PRO A 71 19.54 8.72 12.81
N SER A 72 19.84 8.49 14.09
CA SER A 72 19.08 7.59 14.98
C SER A 72 17.60 7.97 15.11
N ASN A 73 17.29 9.26 14.94
CA ASN A 73 15.92 9.78 15.05
C ASN A 73 15.09 9.59 13.76
N LEU A 74 15.72 9.28 12.62
CA LEU A 74 15.02 9.24 11.33
C LEU A 74 14.01 8.09 11.25
N LEU A 75 14.38 6.89 11.69
CA LEU A 75 13.49 5.73 11.72
C LEU A 75 12.24 6.00 12.58
N PRO A 76 12.34 6.35 13.88
CA PRO A 76 11.18 6.57 14.72
C PRO A 76 10.25 7.68 14.20
N ILE A 77 10.79 8.75 13.58
CA ILE A 77 9.98 9.79 12.93
C ILE A 77 9.19 9.20 11.76
N MET A 78 9.83 8.44 10.87
CA MET A 78 9.14 7.81 9.73
C MET A 78 8.07 6.81 10.18
N PHE A 79 8.36 6.00 11.23
CA PHE A 79 7.39 5.09 11.84
C PHE A 79 6.19 5.81 12.46
N SER A 80 6.40 6.98 13.06
CA SER A 80 5.32 7.78 13.64
C SER A 80 4.44 8.47 12.59
N VAL A 81 5.00 8.86 11.45
CA VAL A 81 4.27 9.56 10.37
C VAL A 81 3.53 8.57 9.45
N PHE A 82 4.02 7.33 9.35
CA PHE A 82 3.44 6.30 8.50
C PHE A 82 1.92 6.07 8.70
N PRO A 83 1.40 5.88 9.93
CA PRO A 83 -0.04 5.67 10.14
C PRO A 83 -0.90 6.84 9.65
N SER A 84 -0.40 8.07 9.82
CA SER A 84 -1.09 9.28 9.36
C SER A 84 -1.13 9.35 7.84
N LEU A 85 -0.03 8.97 7.16
CA LEU A 85 0.01 8.91 5.70
C LEU A 85 -0.83 7.77 5.13
N ASP A 86 -0.84 6.60 5.78
CA ASP A 86 -1.68 5.46 5.39
C ASP A 86 -3.17 5.84 5.43
N ALA A 87 -3.62 6.47 6.52
CA ALA A 87 -4.99 6.98 6.64
C ALA A 87 -5.31 8.06 5.58
N LEU A 88 -4.36 8.94 5.27
CA LEU A 88 -4.54 10.01 4.28
C LEU A 88 -4.64 9.47 2.85
N VAL A 89 -3.90 8.41 2.52
CA VAL A 89 -3.96 7.72 1.21
C VAL A 89 -5.32 7.05 1.02
N ILE A 90 -5.86 6.42 2.06
CA ILE A 90 -7.20 5.82 2.02
C ILE A 90 -8.25 6.92 1.83
N LEU A 91 -8.14 8.02 2.59
CA LEU A 91 -9.09 9.14 2.54
C LEU A 91 -9.09 9.85 1.19
N LEU A 92 -7.92 10.00 0.55
CA LEU A 92 -7.81 10.60 -0.79
C LEU A 92 -8.15 9.64 -1.93
N GLY A 93 -7.92 8.34 -1.73
CA GLY A 93 -8.15 7.30 -2.73
C GLY A 93 -9.62 6.91 -2.89
N VAL A 94 -10.40 6.94 -1.80
CA VAL A 94 -11.85 6.71 -1.83
C VAL A 94 -12.55 8.04 -2.14
N ARG A 95 -12.73 8.34 -3.43
CA ARG A 95 -13.30 9.61 -3.90
C ARG A 95 -14.83 9.67 -3.94
N ASP A 96 -15.56 8.63 -3.52
CA ASP A 96 -17.03 8.60 -3.52
C ASP A 96 -17.63 8.96 -2.14
N TYR A 97 -17.40 10.20 -1.68
CA TYR A 97 -18.40 10.91 -0.87
C TYR A 97 -18.76 12.29 -1.47
N ARG A 98 -18.49 12.52 -2.77
CA ARG A 98 -19.01 13.69 -3.50
C ARG A 98 -19.78 13.24 -4.72
#